data_AF-A0A7J2KT25-F1
#
_entry.id   AF-A0A7J2KT25-F1
#
_cell.length_a   1.000
_cell.length_b   1.000
_cell.length_c   1.000
_cell.angle_alpha   90.00
_cell.angle_beta   90.00
_cell.angle_gamma   90.00
#
_symmetry.space_group_name_H-M   'P 1'
#
loop_
_entity.id
_entity.type
_entity.pdbx_description
1 polymer ?
#
loop_
_entity_poly.entity_id
_entity_poly.type
_entity_poly.pdbx_seq_one_letter_code
_entity_poly.pdbx_strand_id
1 'polypeptide(L)' 'RGSGLGLAIVKSIVEMHQGKVWVEDNIPRGSIFKVILPKNEHAKESKSSPRISQHNSSRDG' A
#
# COMPACT_ATOMS: atom_id res chain seq x y z
N ARG A 1 -8.62 19.73 25.03
CA ARG A 1 -9.68 19.71 23.99
C ARG A 1 -8.97 19.69 22.64
N GLY A 2 -9.07 18.60 21.87
CA GLY A 2 -8.57 18.57 20.50
C GLY A 2 -9.52 19.34 19.58
N SER A 3 -9.00 20.01 18.55
CA SER A 3 -9.80 20.77 17.59
C SER A 3 -10.62 19.90 16.63
N GLY A 4 -10.50 18.57 16.70
CA GLY A 4 -11.17 17.64 15.78
C GLY A 4 -10.61 17.65 14.35
N LEU A 5 -9.53 18.38 14.10
CA LEU A 5 -8.99 18.58 12.74
C LEU A 5 -8.30 17.35 12.15
N GLY A 6 -7.78 16.44 12.99
CA GLY A 6 -7.00 15.29 12.52
C GLY A 6 -7.74 14.41 11.51
N LEU A 7 -8.98 14.03 11.81
CA LEU A 7 -9.76 13.16 10.92
C LEU A 7 -10.27 13.91 9.68
N ALA A 8 -10.50 15.22 9.78
CA ALA A 8 -10.82 16.06 8.64
C ALA A 8 -9.66 16.11 7.63
N ILE A 9 -8.42 16.26 8.12
CA ILE A 9 -7.22 16.22 7.27
C ILE A 9 -7.06 14.85 6.62
N VAL A 10 -7.23 13.76 7.37
CA VAL A 10 -7.19 12.39 6.83
C VAL A 10 -8.22 12.21 5.72
N LYS A 11 -9.47 12.64 5.94
CA LYS A 11 -10.53 12.56 4.95
C LYS A 11 -10.15 13.29 3.66
N SER A 12 -9.67 14.54 3.74
CA SER A 12 -9.24 15.32 2.58
C SER A 12 -8.11 14.64 1.80
N ILE A 13 -7.12 14.07 2.49
CA ILE A 13 -6.00 13.37 1.84
C ILE A 13 -6.50 12.11 1.12
N VAL A 14 -7.35 11.31 1.77
CA VAL A 14 -7.88 10.07 1.20
C VAL A 14 -8.76 10.36 -0.02
N GLU A 15 -9.62 11.38 0.05
CA GLU A 15 -10.47 11.81 -1.08
C GLU A 15 -9.63 12.32 -2.27
N MET A 16 -8.56 13.07 -2.01
CA MET A 16 -7.63 13.53 -3.06
C MET A 16 -6.99 12.37 -3.83
N HIS A 17 -6.75 11.23 -3.15
CA HIS A 17 -6.23 10.00 -3.76
C HIS A 17 -7.34 9.10 -4.33
N GLN A 18 -8.56 9.60 -4.50
CA GLN A 18 -9.75 8.84 -4.93
C GLN A 18 -10.02 7.60 -4.04
N GLY A 19 -9.64 7.70 -2.77
CA GLY A 19 -9.85 6.67 -1.77
C GLY A 19 -11.14 6.84 -0.97
N LYS A 20 -11.31 5.99 0.04
CA LYS A 20 -12.43 6.05 1.00
C LYS A 20 -11.91 5.86 2.41
N VAL A 21 -12.51 6.58 3.37
CA VAL A 21 -12.23 6.43 4.81
C VAL A 21 -13.53 6.35 5.61
N TRP A 22 -13.61 5.45 6.58
CA TRP A 22 -14.75 5.33 7.49
C TRP A 22 -14.32 4.73 8.84
N VAL A 23 -15.22 4.76 9.81
CA VAL A 23 -15.01 4.25 11.16
C VAL A 23 -16.02 3.16 11.44
N GLU A 24 -15.56 2.08 12.05
CA GLU A 24 -16.39 1.02 12.61
C GLU A 24 -16.11 0.88 14.11
N ASP A 25 -17.07 0.33 14.84
CA ASP A 25 -16.86 -0.03 16.24
C ASP A 25 -15.91 -1.22 16.35
N ASN A 26 -15.08 -1.23 17.39
CA ASN A 26 -14.26 -2.38 17.74
C ASN A 26 -14.83 -3.09 18.97
N ILE A 27 -14.85 -4.43 18.95
CA ILE A 27 -15.29 -5.25 20.08
C ILE A 27 -14.06 -5.64 20.92
N PRO A 28 -14.12 -5.58 22.27
CA PRO A 28 -15.25 -5.11 23.09
C PRO A 28 -15.31 -3.58 23.25
N ARG A 29 -14.29 -2.86 22.81
CA ARG A 29 -14.22 -1.39 22.89
C ARG A 29 -13.24 -0.82 21.87
N GLY A 30 -13.42 0.46 21.58
CA GLY A 30 -12.56 1.24 20.68
C GLY A 30 -13.17 1.42 19.29
N SER A 31 -12.35 1.87 18.35
CA SER A 31 -12.78 2.16 16.97
C SER A 31 -11.76 1.65 15.98
N ILE A 32 -12.24 1.12 14.85
CA ILE A 32 -11.43 0.73 13.71
C ILE A 32 -11.56 1.81 12.64
N PHE A 33 -10.45 2.48 12.32
CA PHE A 33 -10.39 3.42 11.21
C PHE A 33 -9.94 2.67 9.96
N LYS A 34 -10.79 2.61 8.95
CA LYS A 34 -10.49 1.91 7.69
C LYS A 34 -10.26 2.91 6.57
N VAL A 35 -9.26 2.63 5.74
CA VAL A 35 -8.90 3.42 4.57
C VAL A 35 -8.69 2.48 3.38
N ILE A 36 -9.24 2.83 2.22
CA ILE A 36 -8.98 2.17 0.94
C ILE A 36 -8.41 3.21 -0.01
N LEU A 37 -7.33 2.85 -0.71
CA LEU A 37 -6.71 3.65 -1.76
C LEU A 37 -6.61 2.80 -3.05
N PRO A 38 -6.79 3.40 -4.24
CA PRO A 38 -6.48 2.74 -5.51
C PRO A 38 -5.02 2.25 -5.55
N LYS A 39 -4.80 1.02 -6.02
CA LYS A 39 -3.45 0.48 -6.20
C LYS A 39 -2.86 1.01 -7.50
N ASN A 40 -1.62 1.50 -7.45
CA ASN A 40 -0.89 1.84 -8.66
C ASN A 40 -0.43 0.56 -9.39
N GLU A 41 -0.88 0.36 -10.62
CA GLU A 41 -0.58 -0.84 -11.42
C GLU A 41 0.90 -0.94 -11.83
N HIS A 42 1.65 0.18 -11.80
CA HIS A 42 3.07 0.22 -12.16
C HIS A 42 4.03 -0.35 -11.10
N ALA A 43 3.54 -0.70 -9.90
CA ALA A 43 4.38 -1.23 -8.82
C ALA A 43 4.68 -2.75 -8.92
N LYS A 44 4.23 -3.44 -9.98
CA LYS A 44 4.31 -4.90 -10.10
C LYS A 44 5.58 -5.45 -10.79
N GLU A 45 6.40 -4.61 -11.44
CA GLU A 45 7.53 -5.09 -12.26
C GLU A 45 8.83 -5.35 -11.49
N SER A 46 8.91 -5.03 -10.20
CA SER A 46 10.18 -5.13 -9.43
C SER A 46 10.48 -6.51 -8.82
N LYS A 47 9.74 -7.57 -9.16
CA LYS A 47 9.90 -8.90 -8.50
C LYS A 47 10.05 -10.11 -9.44
N SER A 48 10.64 -9.95 -10.62
CA SER A 48 11.05 -11.10 -11.44
C SER A 48 12.28 -10.81 -12.31
N SER A 49 13.46 -10.78 -11.69
CA SER A 49 14.71 -11.05 -12.41
C SER A 49 15.35 -12.29 -11.79
N PRO A 50 15.30 -13.46 -12.43
CA PRO A 50 16.13 -14.59 -12.02
C PRO A 50 17.60 -14.18 -12.17
N ARG A 51 18.34 -14.10 -11.06
CA ARG A 51 19.79 -13.95 -11.09
C ARG A 51 20.42 -15.25 -11.58
N ILE A 52 21.14 -15.14 -12.71
CA ILE A 52 22.27 -15.98 -13.15
C ILE A 52 21.91 -17.37 -13.71
N SER A 53 21.83 -17.46 -15.04
CA SER A 53 22.26 -18.63 -15.82
C SER A 53 23.43 -18.23 -16.70
N GLN A 54 24.64 -18.19 -16.13
CA GLN A 54 25.89 -18.11 -16.87
C GLN A 54 26.81 -19.20 -16.30
N HIS A 55 26.55 -20.44 -16.69
CA HIS A 55 27.54 -21.50 -16.66
C HIS A 55 27.43 -22.24 -17.99
N ASN A 56 28.22 -21.79 -18.97
CA ASN A 56 28.70 -22.63 -20.06
C ASN A 56 29.79 -21.88 -20.84
N SER A 57 31.03 -22.27 -20.60
CA SER A 57 32.02 -22.32 -21.68
C SER A 57 32.98 -23.46 -21.38
N SER A 58 32.53 -24.67 -21.71
CA SER A 58 33.40 -25.67 -22.31
C SER A 58 34.12 -25.01 -23.49
N ARG A 59 35.45 -24.94 -23.42
CA ARG A 59 36.31 -24.70 -24.56
C ARG A 59 37.31 -25.85 -24.60
N ASP A 60 37.04 -26.75 -25.53
CA ASP A 60 37.98 -27.27 -26.52
C ASP A 60 39.32 -27.79 -25.98
N GLY A 61 39.42 -29.12 -25.96
CA GLY A 61 40.68 -29.82 -26.23
C GLY A 61 40.87 -30.03 -27.72
#